data_AF-A0A956HGK5-F1
#
_entry.id   AF-A0A956HGK5-F1
#
_cell.length_a   1.000
_cell.length_b   1.000
_cell.length_c   1.000
_cell.angle_alpha   90.00
_cell.angle_beta   90.00
_cell.angle_gamma   90.00
#
_symmetry.space_group_name_H-M   'P 1'
#
loop_
_entity.id
_entity.type
_entity.pdbx_description
1 polymer ?
#
loop_
_entity_poly.entity_id
_entity_poly.type
_entity_poly.pdbx_seq_one_letter_code
_entity_poly.pdbx_strand_id
1 'polypeptide(L)'
;LWRDVGGRGVIGNHEVYALLARDGAWPRKRDTLQALYDAPDGDALLLALRALPALAYLPGGAPEVRDVWVVHGGLDPRWRDLAATAARLEADEHDNAWLEHPDVSFATRVRCCTAAGARSRHDHSPEGCPHPYRPWDTFYDGPALVVHGHWARRGHYRGERTIGLDSGCVYGGPLTAWCQEEDRVVQVPAGASA
;
A
#
# COMPACT_ATOMS: atom_id res chain seq x y z
N LEU A 1 -3.99 -20.63 -1.77
CA LEU A 1 -3.38 -19.27 -1.78
C LEU A 1 -4.03 -18.42 -0.69
N TRP A 2 -3.40 -17.31 -0.25
CA TRP A 2 -3.86 -16.47 0.88
C TRP A 2 -5.34 -16.01 0.80
N ARG A 3 -5.93 -15.97 -0.40
CA ARG A 3 -7.35 -15.67 -0.62
C ARG A 3 -8.29 -16.81 -0.22
N ASP A 4 -7.83 -18.05 -0.35
CA ASP A 4 -8.61 -19.25 0.03
C ASP A 4 -8.81 -19.33 1.54
N VAL A 5 -7.96 -18.64 2.30
CA VAL A 5 -8.09 -18.47 3.76
C VAL A 5 -8.74 -17.13 4.13
N GLY A 6 -9.40 -16.46 3.18
CA GLY A 6 -10.15 -15.22 3.41
C GLY A 6 -9.29 -13.96 3.47
N GLY A 7 -8.03 -14.04 3.04
CA GLY A 7 -7.13 -12.89 3.03
C GLY A 7 -7.64 -11.75 2.14
N ARG A 8 -7.41 -10.52 2.61
CA ARG A 8 -7.76 -9.27 1.91
C ARG A 8 -6.52 -8.39 1.76
N GLY A 9 -6.59 -7.40 0.87
CA GLY A 9 -5.48 -6.49 0.63
C GLY A 9 -5.98 -5.12 0.18
N VAL A 10 -5.03 -4.24 -0.05
CA VAL A 10 -5.23 -2.94 -0.70
C VAL A 10 -4.43 -2.92 -1.99
N ILE A 11 -4.86 -2.13 -2.96
CA ILE A 11 -4.12 -2.01 -4.22
C ILE A 11 -2.80 -1.27 -3.99
N GLY A 12 -1.74 -1.77 -4.61
CA GLY A 12 -0.42 -1.13 -4.59
C GLY A 12 -0.02 -0.57 -5.95
N ASN A 13 1.11 0.15 -5.98
CA ASN A 13 1.59 0.78 -7.20
C ASN A 13 2.04 -0.24 -8.26
N HIS A 14 2.44 -1.44 -7.86
CA HIS A 14 2.84 -2.52 -8.76
C HIS A 14 1.62 -3.25 -9.34
N GLU A 15 0.53 -3.39 -8.58
CA GLU A 15 -0.75 -3.88 -9.08
C GLU A 15 -1.34 -2.89 -10.10
N VAL A 16 -1.33 -1.59 -9.79
CA VAL A 16 -1.71 -0.53 -10.73
C VAL A 16 -0.89 -0.63 -12.02
N TYR A 17 0.44 -0.80 -11.92
CA TYR A 17 1.29 -0.98 -13.08
C TYR A 17 0.93 -2.25 -13.87
N ALA A 18 0.71 -3.37 -13.20
CA ALA A 18 0.39 -4.64 -13.86
C ALA A 18 -0.94 -4.57 -14.62
N LEU A 19 -1.95 -3.88 -14.08
CA LEU A 19 -3.25 -3.70 -14.73
C LEU A 19 -3.14 -2.76 -15.94
N LEU A 20 -2.57 -1.56 -15.75
CA LEU A 20 -2.46 -0.57 -16.84
C LEU A 20 -1.51 -1.02 -17.96
N ALA A 21 -0.48 -1.80 -17.64
CA ALA A 21 0.43 -2.34 -18.64
C ALA A 21 -0.17 -3.54 -19.40
N ARG A 22 -1.08 -4.32 -18.79
CA ARG A 22 -1.84 -5.37 -19.48
C ARG A 22 -2.77 -4.77 -20.53
N ASP A 23 -3.42 -3.66 -20.20
CA ASP A 23 -4.36 -2.97 -21.09
C ASP A 23 -3.66 -2.11 -22.16
N GLY A 24 -2.33 -2.02 -22.13
CA GLY A 24 -1.55 -1.18 -23.04
C GLY A 24 -1.64 0.32 -22.77
N ALA A 25 -2.31 0.74 -21.69
CA ALA A 25 -2.42 2.14 -21.28
C ALA A 25 -1.06 2.70 -20.84
N TRP A 26 -0.23 1.89 -20.17
CA TRP A 26 1.14 2.24 -19.79
C TRP A 26 2.17 1.40 -20.55
N PRO A 27 3.33 1.98 -20.92
CA PRO A 27 4.38 1.23 -21.60
C PRO A 27 4.99 0.17 -20.68
N ARG A 28 5.22 -1.03 -21.24
CA ARG A 28 5.98 -2.09 -20.56
C ARG A 28 7.43 -1.65 -20.33
N LYS A 29 7.91 -1.89 -19.12
CA LYS A 29 9.31 -1.74 -18.72
C LYS A 29 9.96 -3.12 -18.67
N ARG A 30 11.20 -3.19 -18.19
CA ARG A 30 11.81 -4.47 -17.80
C ARG A 30 11.09 -4.98 -16.54
N ASP A 31 10.18 -5.94 -16.73
CA ASP A 31 9.38 -6.56 -15.67
C ASP A 31 9.32 -8.09 -15.86
N THR A 32 8.68 -8.78 -14.92
CA THR A 32 8.49 -10.23 -14.91
C THR A 32 7.03 -10.64 -15.01
N LEU A 33 6.16 -9.77 -15.55
CA LEU A 33 4.69 -9.97 -15.54
C LEU A 33 4.19 -10.93 -16.62
N GLN A 34 5.04 -11.31 -17.58
CA GLN A 34 4.62 -12.17 -18.69
C GLN A 34 4.04 -13.52 -18.20
N ALA A 35 4.66 -14.12 -17.18
CA ALA A 35 4.17 -15.36 -16.60
C ALA A 35 2.78 -15.20 -15.92
N LEU A 36 2.49 -14.05 -15.33
CA LEU A 36 1.16 -13.73 -14.80
C LEU A 36 0.13 -13.59 -15.92
N TYR A 37 0.50 -12.94 -17.03
CA TYR A 37 -0.38 -12.69 -18.17
C TYR A 37 -0.68 -13.94 -19.01
N ASP A 38 0.27 -14.88 -19.05
CA ASP A 38 0.13 -16.15 -19.77
C ASP A 38 -0.46 -17.27 -18.89
N ALA A 39 -0.60 -17.03 -17.58
CA ALA A 39 -1.18 -18.02 -16.66
C ALA A 39 -2.63 -18.35 -17.05
N PRO A 40 -3.06 -19.63 -16.99
CA PRO A 40 -4.43 -20.02 -17.32
C PRO A 40 -5.51 -19.29 -16.50
N ASP A 41 -5.19 -18.88 -15.28
CA ASP A 41 -6.03 -18.10 -14.37
C ASP A 41 -5.63 -16.61 -14.28
N GLY A 42 -4.73 -16.15 -15.16
CA GLY A 42 -4.17 -14.79 -15.14
C GLY A 42 -5.22 -13.69 -15.19
N ASP A 43 -6.21 -13.79 -16.07
CA ASP A 43 -7.29 -12.80 -16.16
C ASP A 43 -8.14 -12.76 -14.88
N ALA A 44 -8.39 -13.92 -14.24
CA ALA A 44 -9.12 -13.98 -12.96
C ALA A 44 -8.30 -13.38 -11.81
N LEU A 45 -6.98 -13.58 -11.82
CA LEU A 45 -6.06 -12.96 -10.86
C LEU A 45 -6.04 -11.43 -11.04
N LEU A 46 -5.92 -10.94 -12.28
CA LEU A 46 -5.92 -9.50 -12.58
C LEU A 46 -7.26 -8.84 -12.23
N LEU A 47 -8.38 -9.48 -12.56
CA LEU A 47 -9.70 -8.98 -12.18
C LEU A 47 -9.82 -8.82 -10.65
N ALA A 48 -9.26 -9.77 -9.90
CA ALA A 48 -9.25 -9.67 -8.46
C ALA A 48 -8.31 -8.60 -7.90
N LEU A 49 -7.15 -8.38 -8.53
CA LEU A 49 -6.28 -7.26 -8.17
C LEU A 49 -6.98 -5.92 -8.41
N ARG A 50 -7.75 -5.81 -9.51
CA ARG A 50 -8.54 -4.62 -9.82
C ARG A 50 -9.62 -4.33 -8.79
N ALA A 51 -10.19 -5.37 -8.17
CA ALA A 51 -11.19 -5.23 -7.11
C ALA A 51 -10.63 -4.86 -5.73
N LEU A 52 -9.30 -4.70 -5.58
CA LEU A 52 -8.71 -4.29 -4.30
C LEU A 52 -8.98 -2.79 -4.05
N PRO A 53 -9.35 -2.41 -2.81
CA PRO A 53 -9.54 -1.02 -2.46
C PRO A 53 -8.23 -0.24 -2.30
N ALA A 54 -8.27 1.08 -2.41
CA ALA A 54 -7.11 1.93 -2.10
C ALA A 54 -6.91 2.12 -0.60
N LEU A 55 -8.00 2.08 0.17
CA LEU A 55 -8.01 2.25 1.62
C LEU A 55 -8.98 1.25 2.25
N ALA A 56 -8.49 0.40 3.15
CA ALA A 56 -9.31 -0.65 3.79
C ALA A 56 -9.42 -0.43 5.29
N TYR A 57 -10.62 -0.63 5.83
CA TYR A 57 -10.87 -0.70 7.27
C TYR A 57 -10.84 -2.15 7.76
N LEU A 58 -10.09 -2.41 8.82
CA LEU A 58 -10.03 -3.70 9.49
C LEU A 58 -10.42 -3.53 10.96
N PRO A 59 -11.61 -4.01 11.37
CA PRO A 59 -12.03 -3.92 12.76
C PRO A 59 -11.17 -4.84 13.64
N GLY A 60 -10.92 -4.44 14.88
CA GLY A 60 -10.11 -5.23 15.81
C GLY A 60 -10.73 -6.55 16.26
N GLY A 61 -12.03 -6.74 16.05
CA GLY A 61 -12.72 -8.00 16.34
C GLY A 61 -12.96 -8.28 17.83
N ALA A 62 -12.29 -7.58 18.74
CA ALA A 62 -12.51 -7.62 20.19
C ALA A 62 -12.33 -6.22 20.82
N PRO A 63 -12.99 -5.91 21.96
CA PRO A 63 -12.97 -4.57 22.57
C PRO A 63 -11.59 -4.00 22.90
N GLU A 64 -10.62 -4.88 23.20
CA GLU A 64 -9.24 -4.55 23.53
C GLU A 64 -8.34 -4.37 22.30
N VAL A 65 -8.81 -4.81 21.13
CA VAL A 65 -8.06 -4.74 19.88
C VAL A 65 -8.53 -3.51 19.11
N ARG A 66 -7.63 -2.55 18.92
CA ARG A 66 -7.95 -1.30 18.20
C ARG A 66 -8.21 -1.55 16.73
N ASP A 67 -9.21 -0.89 16.16
CA ASP A 67 -9.43 -0.89 14.72
C ASP A 67 -8.24 -0.27 13.96
N VAL A 68 -8.01 -0.74 12.74
CA VAL A 68 -6.92 -0.25 11.89
C VAL A 68 -7.40 0.10 10.49
N TRP A 69 -6.71 1.07 9.90
CA TRP A 69 -6.79 1.38 8.48
C TRP A 69 -5.55 0.85 7.77
N VAL A 70 -5.73 0.31 6.58
CA VAL A 70 -4.66 -0.24 5.75
C VAL A 70 -4.59 0.56 4.45
N VAL A 71 -3.39 0.98 4.07
CA VAL A 71 -3.10 1.69 2.81
C VAL A 71 -1.73 1.26 2.29
N HIS A 72 -1.54 1.13 0.99
CA HIS A 72 -0.26 0.62 0.47
C HIS A 72 0.90 1.59 0.71
N GLY A 73 0.76 2.85 0.30
CA GLY A 73 1.77 3.90 0.40
C GLY A 73 1.64 4.78 1.64
N GLY A 74 0.51 5.48 1.76
CA GLY A 74 0.26 6.44 2.84
C GLY A 74 -0.94 7.35 2.58
N LEU A 75 -1.22 8.25 3.52
CA LEU A 75 -2.41 9.11 3.51
C LEU A 75 -2.07 10.55 3.14
N ASP A 76 -2.92 11.19 2.34
CA ASP A 76 -2.78 12.63 2.07
C ASP A 76 -3.06 13.42 3.36
N PRO A 77 -2.24 14.43 3.73
CA PRO A 77 -2.46 15.26 4.91
C PRO A 77 -3.83 15.96 4.98
N ARG A 78 -4.55 16.02 3.86
CA ARG A 78 -5.90 16.60 3.76
C ARG A 78 -7.00 15.58 4.05
N TRP A 79 -6.70 14.28 4.09
CA TRP A 79 -7.66 13.22 4.41
C TRP A 79 -7.84 13.10 5.93
N ARG A 80 -8.77 13.89 6.47
CA ARG A 80 -9.05 13.93 7.91
C ARG A 80 -10.07 12.89 8.36
N ASP A 81 -11.05 12.62 7.52
CA ASP A 81 -12.04 11.56 7.73
C ASP A 81 -11.73 10.38 6.81
N LEU A 82 -11.14 9.32 7.37
CA LEU A 82 -10.74 8.14 6.60
C LEU A 82 -11.94 7.33 6.11
N ALA A 83 -13.05 7.30 6.86
CA ALA A 83 -14.25 6.60 6.45
C ALA A 83 -14.90 7.28 5.24
N ALA A 84 -15.07 8.60 5.30
CA ALA A 84 -15.57 9.37 4.17
C ALA A 84 -14.60 9.32 2.97
N THR A 85 -13.30 9.34 3.23
CA THR A 85 -12.27 9.23 2.18
C THR A 85 -12.34 7.87 1.48
N ALA A 86 -12.42 6.77 2.23
CA ALA A 86 -12.58 5.44 1.67
C ALA A 86 -13.89 5.35 0.86
N ALA A 87 -15.02 5.75 1.44
CA ALA A 87 -16.30 5.70 0.74
C ALA A 87 -16.29 6.47 -0.60
N ARG A 88 -15.58 7.60 -0.66
CA ARG A 88 -15.40 8.38 -1.89
C ARG A 88 -14.44 7.71 -2.88
N LEU A 89 -13.34 7.12 -2.42
CA LEU A 89 -12.39 6.44 -3.31
C LEU A 89 -12.99 5.19 -3.92
N GLU A 90 -13.78 4.44 -3.16
CA GLU A 90 -14.38 3.19 -3.61
C GLU A 90 -15.79 3.39 -4.21
N ALA A 91 -16.21 4.63 -4.48
CA ALA A 91 -17.55 4.94 -5.01
C ALA A 91 -17.69 4.63 -6.50
N ASP A 92 -16.61 4.82 -7.25
CA ASP A 92 -16.57 4.63 -8.70
C ASP A 92 -16.10 3.20 -9.04
N GLU A 93 -16.35 2.77 -10.28
CA GLU A 93 -15.79 1.52 -10.78
C GLU A 93 -14.25 1.60 -10.82
N HIS A 94 -13.57 0.52 -10.45
CA HIS A 94 -12.10 0.45 -10.45
C HIS A 94 -11.54 0.26 -11.87
N ASP A 95 -11.90 1.14 -12.78
CA ASP A 95 -11.43 1.17 -14.16
C ASP A 95 -10.04 1.83 -14.28
N ASN A 96 -9.58 2.09 -15.51
CA ASN A 96 -8.27 2.74 -15.70
C ASN A 96 -8.26 4.20 -15.24
N ALA A 97 -9.39 4.91 -15.31
CA ALA A 97 -9.48 6.28 -14.80
C ALA A 97 -9.34 6.30 -13.27
N TRP A 98 -9.93 5.32 -12.57
CA TRP A 98 -9.75 5.14 -11.14
C TRP A 98 -8.29 4.82 -10.78
N LEU A 99 -7.65 3.88 -11.48
CA LEU A 99 -6.24 3.52 -11.26
C LEU A 99 -5.28 4.71 -11.43
N GLU A 100 -5.62 5.63 -12.33
CA GLU A 100 -4.86 6.85 -12.61
C GLU A 100 -5.30 8.06 -11.77
N HIS A 101 -6.37 7.93 -10.98
CA HIS A 101 -6.90 9.01 -10.16
C HIS A 101 -5.83 9.56 -9.20
N PRO A 102 -5.71 10.89 -9.03
CA PRO A 102 -4.66 11.50 -8.20
C PRO A 102 -4.60 10.98 -6.77
N ASP A 103 -5.76 10.69 -6.16
CA ASP A 103 -5.82 10.17 -4.80
C ASP A 103 -5.40 8.70 -4.71
N VAL A 104 -5.77 7.85 -5.68
CA VAL A 104 -5.30 6.45 -5.76
C VAL A 104 -3.79 6.44 -6.01
N SER A 105 -3.32 7.33 -6.89
CA SER A 105 -1.90 7.57 -7.10
C SER A 105 -1.18 8.07 -5.84
N PHE A 106 -1.85 8.83 -4.97
CA PHE A 106 -1.28 9.23 -3.68
C PHE A 106 -1.20 8.04 -2.72
N ALA A 107 -2.34 7.38 -2.49
CA ALA A 107 -2.50 6.22 -1.61
C ALA A 107 -1.49 5.11 -1.93
N THR A 108 -1.17 4.92 -3.21
CA THR A 108 -0.28 3.84 -3.66
C THR A 108 1.19 4.24 -3.78
N ARG A 109 1.55 5.52 -3.82
CA ARG A 109 2.92 5.93 -4.21
C ARG A 109 3.60 6.92 -3.29
N VAL A 110 2.89 7.51 -2.33
CA VAL A 110 3.49 8.53 -1.48
C VAL A 110 4.64 7.97 -0.65
N ARG A 111 5.71 8.75 -0.56
CA ARG A 111 6.80 8.60 0.41
C ARG A 111 6.95 9.91 1.16
N CYS A 112 7.51 10.91 0.47
CA CYS A 112 7.53 12.29 0.96
C CYS A 112 6.39 13.11 0.33
N CYS A 113 5.74 13.94 1.14
CA CYS A 113 4.78 14.95 0.69
C CYS A 113 4.98 16.29 1.42
N THR A 114 4.31 17.34 0.95
CA THR A 114 4.13 18.59 1.69
C THR A 114 2.83 18.54 2.48
N ALA A 115 2.65 19.48 3.43
CA ALA A 115 1.39 19.63 4.17
C ALA A 115 0.17 19.88 3.25
N ALA A 116 0.39 20.35 2.02
CA ALA A 116 -0.66 20.58 1.02
C ALA A 116 -0.96 19.34 0.14
N GLY A 117 -0.31 18.20 0.38
CA GLY A 117 -0.52 16.98 -0.40
C GLY A 117 0.31 16.88 -1.69
N ALA A 118 1.22 17.82 -1.96
CA ALA A 118 2.13 17.66 -3.10
C ALA A 118 3.17 16.57 -2.80
N ARG A 119 3.29 15.55 -3.67
CA ARG A 119 4.25 14.45 -3.52
C ARG A 119 5.61 14.77 -4.14
N SER A 120 6.67 14.22 -3.56
CA SER A 120 8.00 14.16 -4.18
C SER A 120 8.20 12.83 -4.91
N ARG A 121 9.14 12.80 -5.87
CA ARG A 121 9.63 11.56 -6.50
C ARG A 121 10.74 10.87 -5.70
N HIS A 122 11.13 11.42 -4.54
CA HIS A 122 12.13 10.84 -3.65
C HIS A 122 11.83 9.38 -3.31
N ASP A 123 12.83 8.52 -3.50
CA ASP A 123 12.72 7.07 -3.34
C ASP A 123 13.85 6.47 -2.47
N HIS A 124 14.61 7.32 -1.77
CA HIS A 124 15.64 6.92 -0.80
C HIS A 124 15.11 6.93 0.65
N SER A 125 16.00 6.99 1.64
CA SER A 125 15.63 6.94 3.05
C SER A 125 14.77 8.15 3.47
N PRO A 126 13.94 8.02 4.53
CA PRO A 126 13.06 9.10 5.01
C PRO A 126 13.79 10.39 5.39
N GLU A 127 15.00 10.29 5.94
CA GLU A 127 15.82 11.43 6.38
C GLU A 127 16.25 12.30 5.19
N GLY A 128 16.28 11.71 3.99
CA GLY A 128 16.65 12.38 2.75
C GLY A 128 15.50 13.12 2.07
N CYS A 129 14.29 13.15 2.63
CA CYS A 129 13.18 13.91 2.03
C CYS A 129 13.61 15.38 1.81
N PRO A 130 13.57 15.90 0.57
CA PRO A 130 14.05 17.24 0.28
C PRO A 130 13.07 18.27 0.83
N HIS A 131 13.56 19.39 1.39
CA HIS A 131 12.69 20.51 1.76
C HIS A 131 11.91 21.03 0.53
N PRO A 132 10.59 21.33 0.62
CA PRO A 132 9.74 21.35 1.82
C PRO A 132 9.02 20.02 2.13
N TYR A 133 9.35 18.93 1.43
CA TYR A 133 8.75 17.62 1.60
C TYR A 133 9.28 16.92 2.86
N ARG A 134 8.40 16.16 3.51
CA ARG A 134 8.71 15.32 4.68
C ARG A 134 8.05 13.95 4.51
N PRO A 135 8.45 12.91 5.25
CA PRO A 135 7.74 11.62 5.23
C PRO A 135 6.25 11.83 5.52
N TRP A 136 5.37 11.19 4.76
CA TRP A 136 3.94 11.48 4.78
C TRP A 136 3.30 11.36 6.18
N ASP A 137 3.75 10.38 6.95
CA ASP A 137 3.27 10.05 8.28
C ASP A 137 3.65 11.12 9.32
N THR A 138 4.61 12.01 9.02
CA THR A 138 4.88 13.17 9.87
C THR A 138 3.74 14.19 9.90
N PHE A 139 2.84 14.14 8.93
CA PHE A 139 1.64 14.99 8.88
C PHE A 139 0.38 14.29 9.40
N TYR A 140 0.46 12.99 9.72
CA TYR A 140 -0.68 12.23 10.17
C TYR A 140 -0.86 12.38 11.69
N ASP A 141 -1.94 13.03 12.09
CA ASP A 141 -2.33 13.28 13.47
C ASP A 141 -3.66 12.60 13.85
N GLY A 142 -4.22 11.79 12.94
CA GLY A 142 -5.50 11.11 13.14
C GLY A 142 -5.47 10.08 14.29
N PRO A 143 -6.63 9.77 14.88
CA PRO A 143 -6.72 8.87 16.03
C PRO A 143 -6.53 7.39 15.65
N ALA A 144 -6.79 7.03 14.40
CA ALA A 144 -6.75 5.65 13.96
C ALA A 144 -5.31 5.15 13.72
N LEU A 145 -5.08 3.86 13.94
CA LEU A 145 -3.83 3.22 13.55
C LEU A 145 -3.82 3.00 12.04
N VAL A 146 -2.71 3.31 11.39
CA VAL A 146 -2.55 3.09 9.95
C VAL A 146 -1.42 2.11 9.70
N VAL A 147 -1.74 1.00 9.04
CA VAL A 147 -0.77 0.00 8.60
C VAL A 147 -0.48 0.22 7.12
N HIS A 148 0.80 0.25 6.76
CA HIS A 148 1.21 0.53 5.38
C HIS A 148 2.48 -0.20 4.95
N GLY A 149 2.81 -0.09 3.66
CA GLY A 149 4.00 -0.66 3.04
C GLY A 149 4.73 0.35 2.14
N HIS A 150 5.06 -0.09 0.91
CA HIS A 150 5.62 0.67 -0.23
C HIS A 150 7.04 1.26 -0.08
N TRP A 151 7.42 1.66 1.13
CA TRP A 151 8.67 2.37 1.37
C TRP A 151 9.75 1.46 1.96
N ALA A 152 10.14 0.41 1.22
CA ALA A 152 11.21 -0.53 1.60
C ALA A 152 12.51 0.12 2.12
N ARG A 153 12.89 1.30 1.60
CA ARG A 153 14.07 2.06 2.08
C ARG A 153 13.96 2.57 3.52
N ARG A 154 12.75 2.70 4.05
CA ARG A 154 12.49 2.96 5.46
C ARG A 154 12.58 1.69 6.30
N GLY A 155 12.20 0.55 5.73
CA GLY A 155 12.10 -0.72 6.43
C GLY A 155 10.87 -0.79 7.35
N HIS A 156 10.81 -1.87 8.13
CA HIS A 156 9.77 -2.05 9.14
C HIS A 156 9.96 -1.07 10.30
N TYR A 157 8.85 -0.49 10.77
CA TYR A 157 8.81 0.27 12.02
C TYR A 157 7.42 0.20 12.66
N ARG A 158 7.37 0.36 13.98
CA ARG A 158 6.15 0.46 14.79
C ARG A 158 6.12 1.81 15.51
N GLY A 159 5.40 2.78 14.94
CA GLY A 159 5.13 4.07 15.57
C GLY A 159 3.85 4.05 16.40
N GLU A 160 3.52 5.16 17.04
CA GLU A 160 2.29 5.30 17.87
C GLU A 160 1.00 5.16 17.02
N ARG A 161 1.01 5.81 15.85
CA ARG A 161 -0.13 5.95 14.93
C ARG A 161 0.05 5.23 13.60
N THR A 162 1.27 4.84 13.24
CA THR A 162 1.57 4.20 11.95
C THR A 162 2.48 2.99 12.12
N ILE A 163 2.26 1.97 11.31
CA ILE A 163 3.10 0.75 11.24
C ILE A 163 3.51 0.54 9.78
N GLY A 164 4.81 0.55 9.52
CA GLY A 164 5.35 0.18 8.21
C GLY A 164 5.71 -1.29 8.20
N LEU A 165 5.13 -2.09 7.31
CA LEU A 165 5.44 -3.53 7.17
C LEU A 165 6.45 -3.82 6.05
N ASP A 166 6.67 -2.88 5.14
CA ASP A 166 7.61 -3.06 4.04
C ASP A 166 9.06 -3.03 4.52
N SER A 167 9.56 -4.24 4.73
CA SER A 167 10.91 -4.57 5.20
C SER A 167 11.84 -4.90 4.02
N GLY A 168 11.37 -4.72 2.78
CA GLY A 168 12.18 -4.92 1.59
C GLY A 168 12.51 -6.39 1.30
N CYS A 169 11.57 -7.31 1.52
CA CYS A 169 11.78 -8.76 1.30
C CYS A 169 12.41 -9.09 -0.06
N VAL A 170 11.88 -8.53 -1.15
CA VAL A 170 12.41 -8.76 -2.50
C VAL A 170 13.81 -8.17 -2.72
N TYR A 171 14.26 -7.30 -1.83
CA TYR A 171 15.60 -6.69 -1.84
C TYR A 171 16.56 -7.34 -0.83
N GLY A 172 16.21 -8.52 -0.30
CA GLY A 172 17.02 -9.28 0.67
C GLY A 172 16.72 -8.97 2.14
N GLY A 173 15.76 -8.10 2.43
CA GLY A 173 15.21 -7.96 3.79
C GLY A 173 14.28 -9.13 4.15
N PRO A 174 13.67 -9.14 5.34
CA PRO A 174 12.63 -10.11 5.68
C PRO A 174 11.27 -9.74 5.06
N LEU A 175 10.34 -10.71 5.05
CA LEU A 175 8.91 -10.44 4.96
C LEU A 175 8.36 -10.26 6.37
N THR A 176 7.63 -9.16 6.61
CA THR A 176 7.10 -8.81 7.93
C THR A 176 5.58 -8.94 7.98
N ALA A 177 5.08 -9.56 9.05
CA ALA A 177 3.68 -9.55 9.45
C ALA A 177 3.56 -8.93 10.84
N TRP A 178 2.41 -8.30 11.11
CA TRP A 178 2.02 -7.82 12.43
C TRP A 178 0.72 -8.50 12.83
N CYS A 179 0.72 -9.17 13.98
CA CYS A 179 -0.45 -9.77 14.60
C CYS A 179 -1.07 -8.71 15.52
N GLN A 180 -2.26 -8.25 15.15
CA GLN A 180 -2.95 -7.12 15.77
C GLN A 180 -3.37 -7.44 17.21
N GLU A 181 -3.84 -8.66 17.44
CA GLU A 181 -4.35 -9.16 18.71
C GLU A 181 -3.27 -9.26 19.79
N GLU A 182 -2.02 -9.48 19.36
CA GLU A 182 -0.87 -9.64 20.25
C GLU A 182 0.08 -8.43 20.24
N ASP A 183 -0.21 -7.41 19.42
CA ASP A 183 0.73 -6.34 19.02
C ASP A 183 2.15 -6.89 18.73
N ARG A 184 2.21 -8.03 18.02
CA ARG A 184 3.44 -8.80 17.82
C ARG A 184 3.87 -8.78 16.37
N VAL A 185 5.16 -8.50 16.15
CA VAL A 185 5.78 -8.55 14.81
C VAL A 185 6.41 -9.93 14.60
N VAL A 186 6.13 -10.53 13.44
CA VAL A 186 6.74 -11.78 12.98
C VAL A 186 7.46 -11.51 11.67
N GLN A 187 8.70 -11.99 11.55
CA GLN A 187 9.52 -11.83 10.36
C GLN A 187 10.07 -13.17 9.89
N VAL A 188 10.00 -13.40 8.59
CA VAL A 188 10.67 -14.52 7.92
C VAL A 188 11.72 -13.98 6.95
N PRO A 189 12.95 -14.52 6.93
CA PRO A 189 13.97 -14.08 5.97
C PRO A 189 13.48 -14.25 4.53
N ALA A 190 13.95 -13.39 3.62
CA ALA A 190 13.80 -13.63 2.20
C ALA A 190 14.32 -15.04 1.85
N GLY A 191 13.61 -15.73 0.96
CA GLY A 191 14.12 -16.96 0.37
C GLY A 191 15.46 -16.66 -0.30
N ALA A 192 16.46 -17.52 -0.12
CA ALA A 192 17.72 -17.41 -0.85
C ALA A 192 17.38 -17.28 -2.34
N SER A 193 17.84 -16.20 -2.97
CA SER A 193 17.73 -16.06 -4.42
C SER A 193 18.48 -17.24 -5.04
N ALA A 194 17.74 -18.16 -5.66
CA ALA A 194 18.32 -19.25 -6.43
C ALA A 194 19.02 -18.72 -7.69
#